data_AF-Q67JC7-F1
#
_entry.id   AF-Q67JC7-F1
#
_cell.length_a   1.000
_cell.length_b   1.000
_cell.length_c   1.000
_cell.angle_alpha   90.00
_cell.angle_beta   90.00
_cell.angle_gamma   90.00
#
_symmetry.space_group_name_H-M   'P 1'
#
loop_
_entity.id
_entity.type
_entity.pdbx_description
1 polymer ?
#
loop_
_entity_poly.entity_id
_entity_poly.type
_entity_poly.pdbx_seq_one_letter_code
_entity_poly.pdbx_strand_id
1 'polypeptide(L)'
;MKITNVRINQLVGEGKVKALVSVVFDGVLTVTDLKVVEGSKGLFVSMPSRKNKDGKFRDVVYPCTAEMRQAIQNAVLGAYDAMTRSGVAPQAGGLQGAEEPTAVEPAPQLQDESELPWEPGDDGEGARELAAVAGAVAAD
;
A
#
# COMPACT_ATOMS: atom_id res chain seq x y z
N MET A 1 3.71 7.46 3.30
CA MET A 1 2.97 6.19 3.12
C MET A 1 2.91 5.49 4.47
N LYS A 2 1.71 5.14 4.93
CA LYS A 2 1.42 4.54 6.24
C LYS A 2 1.08 3.06 6.06
N ILE A 3 1.39 2.25 7.07
CA ILE A 3 0.97 0.84 7.11
C ILE A 3 -0.42 0.81 7.76
N THR A 4 -1.43 0.40 7.01
CA THR A 4 -2.82 0.39 7.48
C THR A 4 -3.24 -0.98 8.01
N ASN A 5 -2.63 -2.07 7.52
CA ASN A 5 -2.95 -3.41 7.98
C ASN A 5 -1.75 -4.34 7.85
N VAL A 6 -1.60 -5.27 8.81
CA VAL A 6 -0.57 -6.31 8.81
C VAL A 6 -1.25 -7.64 9.11
N ARG A 7 -1.15 -8.58 8.17
CA ARG A 7 -1.63 -9.95 8.35
C ARG A 7 -0.46 -10.89 8.48
N ILE A 8 -0.48 -11.71 9.52
CA ILE A 8 0.59 -12.66 9.84
C ILE A 8 0.01 -14.07 9.81
N ASN A 9 0.71 -14.96 9.11
CA ASN A 9 0.47 -16.39 9.13
C ASN A 9 1.69 -17.08 9.74
N GLN A 10 1.56 -17.54 10.98
CA GLN A 10 2.65 -18.18 11.69
C GLN A 10 2.92 -19.56 11.09
N LEU A 11 4.21 -19.85 10.87
CA LEU A 11 4.67 -21.15 10.42
C LEU A 11 5.12 -21.97 11.62
N VAL A 12 4.56 -23.17 11.77
CA VAL A 12 4.98 -24.12 12.81
C VAL A 12 6.02 -25.06 12.18
N GLY A 13 7.29 -24.91 12.58
CA GLY A 13 8.38 -25.76 12.10
C GLY A 13 9.77 -25.27 12.53
N GLU A 14 10.79 -26.10 12.32
CA GLU A 14 12.19 -25.85 12.73
C GLU A 14 12.98 -24.96 11.75
N GLY A 15 12.27 -24.15 10.95
CA GLY A 15 12.88 -23.26 9.96
C GLY A 15 13.38 -21.93 10.53
N LYS A 16 14.26 -21.27 9.77
CA LYS A 16 14.61 -19.86 9.99
C LYS A 16 13.41 -18.93 9.78
N VAL A 17 12.46 -19.31 8.93
CA VAL A 17 11.26 -18.52 8.67
C VAL A 17 10.19 -18.87 9.69
N LYS A 18 9.71 -17.88 10.44
CA LYS A 18 8.73 -18.04 11.52
C LYS A 18 7.31 -17.66 11.11
N ALA A 19 7.17 -16.75 10.16
CA ALA A 19 5.86 -16.36 9.64
C ALA A 19 5.94 -15.82 8.21
N LEU A 20 4.85 -16.00 7.48
CA LEU A 20 4.56 -15.27 6.25
C LEU A 20 3.69 -14.05 6.57
N VAL A 21 3.96 -12.93 5.89
CA VAL A 21 3.36 -11.65 6.20
C VAL A 21 2.85 -10.97 4.93
N SER A 22 1.68 -10.35 5.05
CA SER A 22 1.14 -9.43 4.06
C SER A 22 0.91 -8.06 4.71
N VAL A 23 1.36 -6.99 4.05
CA VAL A 23 1.28 -5.62 4.57
C VAL A 23 0.47 -4.77 3.59
N VAL A 24 -0.49 -4.00 4.12
CA VAL A 24 -1.27 -3.03 3.36
C VAL A 24 -0.76 -1.62 3.67
N PHE A 25 -0.47 -0.87 2.61
CA PHE A 25 0.00 0.50 2.64
C PHE A 25 -1.11 1.44 2.19
N ASP A 26 -1.39 2.46 2.99
CA ASP A 26 -2.41 3.51 2.77
C ASP A 26 -3.80 2.98 2.37
N GLY A 27 -4.10 1.70 2.64
CA GLY A 27 -5.34 1.06 2.20
C GLY A 27 -5.45 0.79 0.69
N VAL A 28 -4.41 1.09 -0.09
CA VAL A 28 -4.44 1.04 -1.57
C VAL A 28 -3.47 0.05 -2.19
N LEU A 29 -2.42 -0.34 -1.46
CA LEU A 29 -1.38 -1.24 -1.95
C LEU A 29 -1.15 -2.37 -0.96
N THR A 30 -1.30 -3.62 -1.39
CA THR A 30 -0.93 -4.78 -0.59
C THR A 30 0.35 -5.40 -1.13
N VAL A 31 1.33 -5.62 -0.26
CA VAL A 31 2.55 -6.37 -0.57
C VAL A 31 2.49 -7.69 0.18
N THR A 32 2.54 -8.79 -0.56
CA THR A 32 2.52 -10.17 -0.06
C THR A 32 3.94 -10.73 0.02
N ASP A 33 4.08 -11.89 0.67
CA ASP A 33 5.31 -12.69 0.71
C ASP A 33 6.49 -12.05 1.46
N LEU A 34 6.20 -11.12 2.38
CA LEU A 34 7.15 -10.75 3.42
C LEU A 34 7.31 -11.91 4.40
N LYS A 35 8.46 -11.98 5.06
CA LYS A 35 8.77 -13.09 5.99
C LYS A 35 9.33 -12.55 7.29
N VAL A 36 8.86 -13.07 8.42
CA VAL A 36 9.58 -12.93 9.70
C VAL A 36 10.60 -14.05 9.76
N VAL A 37 11.87 -13.68 9.89
CA VAL A 37 13.01 -14.61 9.87
C VAL A 37 13.83 -14.46 11.14
N GLU A 38 14.22 -15.57 11.73
CA GLU A 38 15.15 -15.64 12.84
C GLU A 38 16.60 -15.64 12.32
N GLY A 39 17.32 -14.56 12.62
CA GLY A 39 18.74 -14.41 12.34
C GLY A 39 19.59 -14.54 13.60
N SER A 40 20.91 -14.42 13.44
CA SER A 40 21.86 -14.47 14.58
C SER A 40 21.71 -13.32 15.58
N LYS A 41 21.15 -12.19 15.14
CA LYS A 41 20.90 -10.99 15.97
C LYS A 41 19.44 -10.85 16.42
N GLY A 42 18.62 -11.89 16.23
CA GLY A 42 17.19 -11.88 16.53
C GLY A 42 16.29 -11.88 15.30
N LEU A 43 15.01 -11.58 15.52
CA LEU A 43 13.98 -11.57 14.48
C LEU A 43 14.10 -10.34 13.57
N PHE A 44 13.95 -10.55 12.27
CA PHE A 44 13.93 -9.47 11.28
C PHE A 44 12.93 -9.77 10.17
N VAL A 45 12.60 -8.74 9.38
CA VAL A 45 11.68 -8.86 8.26
C VAL A 45 12.46 -8.97 6.95
N SER A 46 12.27 -10.06 6.23
CA SER A 46 12.78 -10.22 4.87
C SER A 46 11.73 -9.72 3.88
N MET A 47 12.18 -8.94 2.91
CA MET A 47 11.35 -8.48 1.80
C MET A 47 11.01 -9.63 0.84
N PRO A 48 9.96 -9.48 0.02
CA PRO A 48 9.59 -10.46 -0.99
C PRO A 48 10.70 -10.56 -2.02
N SER A 49 11.19 -11.77 -2.28
CA SER A 49 12.28 -12.00 -3.23
C SER A 49 11.92 -13.03 -4.28
N ARG A 50 12.42 -12.83 -5.50
CA ARG A 50 12.24 -13.75 -6.63
C ARG A 50 13.60 -14.16 -7.18
N LYS A 51 13.68 -15.42 -7.61
CA LYS A 51 14.86 -15.96 -8.28
C LYS A 51 14.88 -15.50 -9.75
N ASN A 52 15.97 -14.85 -10.16
CA ASN A 52 16.18 -14.43 -11.55
C ASN A 52 16.71 -15.61 -12.40
N LYS A 53 16.76 -15.41 -13.73
CA LYS A 53 17.35 -16.38 -14.68
C LYS A 53 18.81 -16.74 -14.37
N ASP A 54 19.54 -15.81 -13.76
CA ASP A 54 20.92 -15.98 -13.27
C ASP A 54 21.02 -16.84 -11.99
N GLY A 55 19.90 -17.27 -11.41
CA GLY A 55 19.85 -18.05 -10.18
C GLY A 55 19.98 -17.22 -8.89
N LYS A 56 20.33 -15.94 -8.97
CA LYS A 56 20.36 -15.01 -7.83
C LYS A 56 18.95 -14.59 -7.40
N PHE A 57 18.75 -14.44 -6.10
CA PHE A 57 17.54 -13.84 -5.53
C PHE A 57 17.68 -12.32 -5.52
N ARG A 58 16.61 -11.63 -5.91
CA ARG A 58 16.49 -10.17 -5.75
C ARG A 58 15.15 -9.84 -5.14
N ASP A 59 15.14 -8.80 -4.32
CA ASP A 59 13.91 -8.27 -3.76
C ASP A 59 13.05 -7.67 -4.87
N VAL A 60 11.77 -8.03 -4.85
CA VAL A 60 10.74 -7.51 -5.77
C VAL A 60 10.26 -6.14 -5.30
N VAL A 61 10.20 -5.96 -3.98
CA VAL A 61 9.80 -4.71 -3.32
C VAL A 61 10.85 -4.37 -2.28
N TYR A 62 11.29 -3.12 -2.27
CA TYR A 62 12.24 -2.63 -1.28
C TYR A 62 11.92 -1.19 -0.86
N PRO A 63 12.03 -0.86 0.44
CA PRO A 63 11.91 0.52 0.90
C PRO A 63 13.13 1.32 0.43
N CYS A 64 12.87 2.47 -0.21
CA CYS A 64 13.93 3.39 -0.66
C CYS A 64 14.54 4.21 0.48
N THR A 65 13.81 4.40 1.59
CA THR A 65 14.27 5.17 2.76
C THR A 65 14.46 4.29 4.00
N ALA A 66 15.34 4.73 4.90
CA ALA A 66 15.56 4.07 6.18
C ALA A 66 14.32 4.15 7.09
N GLU A 67 13.61 5.27 7.06
CA GLU A 67 12.35 5.47 7.80
C GLU A 67 11.29 4.44 7.42
N MET A 68 11.05 4.25 6.11
CA MET A 68 10.08 3.25 5.65
C MET A 68 10.51 1.82 6.03
N ARG A 69 11.82 1.53 5.96
CA ARG A 69 12.35 0.23 6.40
C ARG A 69 12.06 -0.02 7.88
N GLN A 70 12.30 0.97 8.73
CA GLN A 70 12.02 0.88 10.16
C GLN A 70 10.51 0.78 10.44
N ALA A 71 9.68 1.55 9.72
CA ALA A 71 8.23 1.49 9.84
C ALA A 71 7.69 0.08 9.54
N ILE A 72 8.12 -0.54 8.44
CA ILE A 72 7.74 -1.92 8.09
C ILE A 72 8.22 -2.90 9.15
N GLN A 73 9.49 -2.80 9.56
CA GLN A 73 10.04 -3.72 10.54
C GLN A 73 9.30 -3.64 11.88
N ASN A 74 9.05 -2.44 12.39
CA ASN A 74 8.38 -2.22 13.66
C ASN A 74 6.92 -2.69 13.62
N ALA A 75 6.18 -2.35 12.57
CA ALA A 75 4.78 -2.76 12.42
C ALA A 75 4.64 -4.29 12.35
N VAL A 76 5.49 -4.95 11.57
CA VAL A 76 5.44 -6.41 11.40
C VAL A 76 5.91 -7.15 12.65
N LEU A 77 7.04 -6.76 13.25
CA LEU A 77 7.54 -7.42 14.46
C LEU A 77 6.63 -7.17 15.66
N GLY A 78 6.03 -5.99 15.78
CA GLY A 78 5.05 -5.68 16.82
C GLY A 78 3.79 -6.54 16.70
N ALA A 79 3.25 -6.68 15.48
CA ALA A 79 2.11 -7.57 15.24
C ALA A 79 2.46 -9.05 15.47
N TYR A 80 3.68 -9.46 15.10
CA TYR A 80 4.15 -10.84 15.31
C TYR A 80 4.27 -11.17 16.81
N ASP A 81 4.92 -10.29 17.56
CA ASP A 81 5.08 -10.44 19.01
C ASP A 81 3.72 -10.49 19.72
N ALA A 82 2.78 -9.60 19.38
CA ALA A 82 1.41 -9.62 19.92
C ALA A 82 0.71 -10.97 19.65
N MET A 83 0.81 -11.48 18.42
CA MET A 83 0.26 -12.80 18.06
C MET A 83 0.89 -13.94 18.87
N THR A 84 2.22 -13.92 19.05
CA THR A 84 2.92 -14.98 19.81
C THR A 84 2.61 -14.94 21.31
N ARG A 85 2.42 -13.75 21.90
CA ARG A 85 2.06 -13.61 23.33
C ARG A 85 0.62 -14.02 23.61
N SER A 86 -0.30 -13.69 22.69
CA SER A 86 -1.72 -13.94 22.92
C SER A 86 -2.16 -15.38 22.67
N GLY A 87 -1.33 -16.24 22.05
CA GLY A 87 -1.66 -17.67 21.84
C GLY A 87 -2.91 -17.93 21.00
N VAL A 88 -3.52 -16.88 20.43
CA VAL A 88 -4.76 -16.90 19.65
C VAL A 88 -4.44 -16.33 18.28
N ALA A 89 -4.71 -17.11 17.23
CA ALA A 89 -4.50 -16.68 15.85
C ALA A 89 -5.30 -15.38 15.57
N PRO A 90 -4.68 -14.32 15.03
CA PRO A 90 -5.36 -13.08 14.75
C PRO A 90 -6.24 -13.27 13.52
N GLN A 91 -7.55 -13.36 13.77
CA GLN A 91 -8.57 -13.14 12.77
C GLN A 91 -8.62 -11.65 12.44
N ALA A 92 -8.93 -11.35 11.18
CA ALA A 92 -9.01 -10.01 10.61
C ALA A 92 -9.74 -9.03 11.54
N GLY A 93 -9.03 -8.02 12.03
CA GLY A 93 -9.58 -6.97 12.87
C GLY A 93 -8.83 -5.67 12.58
N GLY A 94 -9.49 -4.75 11.90
CA GLY A 94 -8.91 -3.46 11.53
C GLY A 94 -8.41 -2.72 12.76
N LEU A 95 -7.21 -2.16 12.66
CA LEU A 95 -6.81 -1.07 13.54
C LEU A 95 -7.67 0.14 13.14
N GLN A 96 -8.85 0.24 13.74
CA GLN A 96 -9.50 1.53 13.93
C GLN A 96 -8.54 2.35 14.77
N GLY A 97 -7.79 3.23 14.10
CA GLY A 97 -7.25 4.41 14.73
C GLY A 97 -8.43 5.26 15.20
N ALA A 98 -8.91 4.96 16.40
CA ALA A 98 -9.59 5.92 17.24
C ALA A 98 -8.56 6.99 17.62
N GLU A 99 -8.41 7.97 16.74
CA GLU A 99 -7.89 9.28 17.11
C GLU A 99 -9.02 10.26 16.84
N GLU A 100 -9.96 10.30 17.78
CA GLU A 100 -10.82 11.46 17.98
C GLU A 100 -10.25 12.20 19.19
N PRO A 101 -9.67 13.39 18.98
CA PRO A 101 -9.74 14.41 20.00
C PRO A 101 -10.18 15.75 19.40
N THR A 102 -11.21 16.30 20.05
CA THR A 102 -11.39 17.74 20.30
C THR A 102 -11.58 18.69 19.12
N ALA A 103 -12.85 19.01 18.88
CA ALA A 103 -13.39 20.36 18.63
C ALA A 103 -12.44 21.38 17.94
N VAL A 104 -12.66 21.61 16.65
CA VAL A 104 -12.38 22.90 16.02
C VAL A 104 -13.50 23.24 15.03
N GLU A 105 -14.22 24.29 15.39
CA GLU A 105 -15.15 25.18 14.67
C GLU A 105 -16.00 24.69 13.48
N PRO A 106 -17.32 24.98 13.49
CA PRO A 106 -18.10 24.95 12.27
C PRO A 106 -17.59 26.01 11.31
N ALA A 107 -17.35 25.61 10.06
CA ALA A 107 -16.95 26.48 8.96
C ALA A 107 -17.80 27.76 8.93
N PRO A 108 -17.20 28.95 8.76
CA PRO A 108 -17.95 30.18 8.63
C PRO A 108 -18.78 30.11 7.35
N GLN A 109 -20.06 30.45 7.48
CA GLN A 109 -20.98 30.58 6.37
C GLN A 109 -20.44 31.65 5.42
N LEU A 110 -20.06 31.24 4.21
CA LEU A 110 -19.76 32.15 3.10
C LEU A 110 -21.04 32.93 2.77
N GLN A 111 -21.13 34.14 3.29
CA GLN A 111 -22.07 35.18 2.90
C GLN A 111 -21.34 36.13 1.94
N ASP A 112 -22.05 36.53 0.89
CA ASP A 112 -21.81 37.68 0.00
C ASP A 112 -20.44 37.77 -0.71
N GLU A 113 -20.39 37.52 -2.01
CA GLU A 113 -20.63 38.55 -3.05
C GLU A 113 -19.62 39.70 -2.98
N SER A 114 -18.53 39.57 -3.72
CA SER A 114 -17.90 40.67 -4.47
C SER A 114 -16.69 40.14 -5.26
N GLU A 115 -16.81 40.21 -6.59
CA GLU A 115 -15.71 40.51 -7.52
C GLU A 115 -14.63 39.40 -7.66
N LEU A 116 -14.47 38.72 -8.79
CA LEU A 116 -14.09 39.28 -10.09
C LEU A 116 -14.21 38.21 -11.21
N PRO A 117 -14.29 38.65 -12.48
CA PRO A 117 -14.94 37.93 -13.58
C PRO A 117 -13.99 37.00 -14.34
N TRP A 118 -14.51 35.88 -14.82
CA TRP A 118 -13.94 35.15 -15.95
C TRP A 118 -15.00 35.03 -17.05
N GLU A 119 -14.72 35.60 -18.22
CA GLU A 119 -15.53 35.40 -19.43
C GLU A 119 -14.88 34.30 -20.28
N PRO A 120 -15.59 33.21 -20.62
CA PRO A 120 -15.08 32.25 -21.59
C PRO A 120 -15.18 32.85 -23.00
N GLY A 121 -14.02 33.04 -23.65
CA GLY A 121 -13.91 33.42 -25.05
C GLY A 121 -14.57 32.38 -25.95
N ASP A 122 -15.68 32.79 -26.57
CA ASP A 122 -16.31 32.16 -27.72
C ASP A 122 -15.50 32.51 -28.96
N ASP A 123 -14.46 31.72 -29.23
CA ASP A 123 -13.71 31.78 -30.49
C ASP A 123 -13.94 30.48 -31.27
N GLY A 124 -14.91 30.54 -32.18
CA GLY A 124 -14.69 30.19 -33.58
C GLY A 124 -14.33 28.73 -33.92
N GLU A 125 -15.33 28.04 -34.47
CA GLU A 125 -15.20 27.41 -35.79
C GLU A 125 -14.17 26.27 -35.96
N GLY A 126 -14.63 25.03 -35.91
CA GLY A 126 -13.77 23.89 -36.26
C GLY A 126 -14.37 22.49 -36.14
N ALA A 127 -15.66 22.30 -36.44
CA ALA A 127 -16.24 20.96 -36.53
C ALA A 127 -15.75 20.25 -37.81
N ARG A 128 -14.70 19.41 -37.70
CA ARG A 128 -14.39 18.37 -38.68
C ARG A 128 -14.03 17.06 -37.97
N GLU A 129 -15.08 16.28 -37.76
CA GLU A 129 -15.25 14.91 -38.27
C GLU A 129 -13.97 14.07 -38.40
N LEU A 130 -13.86 13.01 -37.58
CA LEU A 130 -13.11 11.78 -37.90
C LEU A 130 -13.58 10.65 -36.95
N ALA A 131 -14.64 9.96 -37.35
CA ALA A 131 -15.01 8.67 -36.80
C ALA A 131 -14.38 7.57 -37.65
N ALA A 132 -13.59 6.73 -36.99
CA ALA A 132 -13.00 5.52 -37.52
C ALA A 132 -14.06 4.47 -37.86
N VAL A 133 -13.86 3.73 -38.95
CA VAL A 133 -14.23 2.31 -39.02
C VAL A 133 -13.19 1.56 -39.84
N ALA A 134 -12.63 0.55 -39.20
CA ALA A 134 -11.69 -0.41 -39.73
C ALA A 134 -12.38 -1.43 -40.66
N GLY A 135 -11.62 -2.05 -41.56
CA GLY A 135 -12.09 -3.25 -42.26
C GLY A 135 -11.32 -3.57 -43.52
N ALA A 136 -10.24 -4.33 -43.38
CA ALA A 136 -9.47 -4.90 -44.47
C ALA A 136 -10.18 -6.11 -45.12
N VAL A 137 -10.06 -6.25 -46.44
CA VAL A 137 -10.07 -7.53 -47.18
C VAL A 137 -9.40 -7.28 -48.55
N ALA A 138 -8.16 -7.73 -48.75
CA ALA A 138 -7.73 -8.81 -49.66
C ALA A 138 -8.42 -8.77 -51.05
N ALA A 139 -7.75 -8.33 -52.13
CA ALA A 139 -6.78 -9.09 -52.95
C ALA A 139 -7.42 -10.26 -53.72
N ASP A 140 -7.95 -9.97 -54.92
CA ASP A 140 -7.64 -10.60 -56.23
C ASP A 140 -8.22 -9.68 -57.33
#